data_AF-A0A1G5Y2K2-F1
#
_entry.id   AF-A0A1G5Y2K2-F1
#
_cell.length_a   1.000
_cell.length_b   1.000
_cell.length_c   1.000
_cell.angle_alpha   90.00
_cell.angle_beta   90.00
_cell.angle_gamma   90.00
#
_symmetry.space_group_name_H-M   'P 1'
#
loop_
_entity.id
_entity.type
_entity.pdbx_description
1 polymer ?
#
loop_
_entity_poly.entity_id
_entity_poly.type
_entity_poly.pdbx_seq_one_letter_code
_entity_poly.pdbx_strand_id
1 'polypeptide(L)'
;MAWKSLVPGTELSDVKADRKSAVSIEKYKVSPNAIYLSGEYLPTSLITDVKKQASTYTPNCACGKGIPVFKIRIDYGTAKPLILMIEKEANADKLLGYLPNS
;
A
#
# COMPACT_ATOMS: atom_id res chain seq x y z
N MET A 1 2.56 19.75 5.55
CA MET A 1 3.28 18.90 4.56
C MET A 1 2.41 18.74 3.33
N ALA A 2 2.99 18.95 2.15
CA ALA A 2 2.34 18.61 0.89
C ALA A 2 2.54 17.11 0.63
N TRP A 3 1.49 16.43 0.18
CA TRP A 3 1.54 15.02 -0.21
C TRP A 3 2.13 14.90 -1.61
N LYS A 4 3.05 13.95 -1.80
CA LYS A 4 3.73 13.74 -3.08
C LYS A 4 3.22 12.48 -3.78
N SER A 5 2.88 12.57 -5.07
CA SER A 5 2.57 11.37 -5.87
C SER A 5 3.86 10.57 -6.11
N LEU A 6 3.78 9.25 -6.01
CA LEU A 6 4.87 8.34 -6.37
C LEU A 6 5.19 8.37 -7.88
N VAL A 7 4.23 8.78 -8.69
CA VAL A 7 4.40 8.95 -10.15
C VAL A 7 4.11 10.39 -10.53
N PRO A 8 5.12 11.20 -10.90
CA PRO A 8 4.90 12.59 -11.31
C PRO A 8 3.92 12.72 -12.47
N GLY A 9 3.04 13.73 -12.45
CA GLY A 9 2.05 13.97 -13.50
C GLY A 9 0.75 13.16 -13.33
N THR A 10 0.60 12.45 -12.21
CA THR A 10 -0.60 11.66 -11.88
C THR A 10 -1.25 12.15 -10.58
N GLU A 11 -1.07 13.42 -10.27
CA GLU A 11 -1.53 14.00 -9.02
C GLU A 11 -3.07 14.04 -8.94
N LEU A 12 -3.61 13.72 -7.76
CA LEU A 12 -5.04 13.91 -7.52
C LEU A 12 -5.37 15.40 -7.43
N SER A 13 -6.55 15.77 -7.90
CA SER A 13 -7.05 17.16 -7.85
C SER A 13 -7.24 17.67 -6.41
N ASP A 14 -7.69 16.82 -5.49
CA ASP A 14 -7.78 17.13 -4.05
C ASP A 14 -7.32 15.96 -3.17
N VAL A 15 -6.00 15.89 -2.99
CA VAL A 15 -5.34 14.88 -2.14
C VAL A 15 -5.78 14.98 -0.68
N LYS A 16 -6.12 16.17 -0.18
CA LYS A 16 -6.47 16.37 1.23
C LYS A 16 -7.85 15.82 1.53
N ALA A 17 -8.82 16.09 0.66
CA ALA A 17 -10.18 15.57 0.80
C ALA A 17 -10.20 14.04 0.67
N ASP A 18 -9.52 13.50 -0.35
CA ASP A 18 -9.44 12.05 -0.57
C ASP A 18 -8.78 11.31 0.61
N ARG A 19 -7.69 11.85 1.16
CA ARG A 19 -7.08 11.29 2.37
C ARG A 19 -8.00 11.35 3.60
N LYS A 20 -8.87 12.36 3.69
CA LYS A 20 -9.78 12.52 4.83
C LYS A 20 -10.86 11.43 4.83
N SER A 21 -11.30 10.98 3.66
CA SER A 21 -12.23 9.85 3.50
C SER A 21 -11.54 8.47 3.51
N ALA A 22 -10.21 8.43 3.39
CA ALA A 22 -9.43 7.19 3.38
C ALA A 22 -9.55 6.40 4.70
N VAL A 23 -9.65 5.07 4.56
CA VAL A 23 -9.70 4.12 5.66
C VAL A 23 -8.28 3.79 6.13
N SER A 24 -8.07 3.74 7.44
CA SER A 24 -6.77 3.37 8.01
C SER A 24 -6.65 1.86 8.08
N ILE A 25 -5.56 1.32 7.52
CA ILE A 25 -5.18 -0.10 7.57
C ILE A 25 -3.75 -0.16 8.08
N GLU A 26 -3.61 -0.47 9.36
CA GLU A 26 -2.34 -0.41 10.10
C GLU A 26 -1.66 0.96 9.93
N LYS A 27 -0.46 1.01 9.36
CA LYS A 27 0.28 2.25 9.13
C LYS A 27 -0.07 2.97 7.82
N TYR A 28 -0.94 2.38 6.99
CA TYR A 28 -1.32 2.93 5.69
C TYR A 28 -2.73 3.54 5.75
N LYS A 29 -3.05 4.43 4.81
CA LYS A 29 -4.43 4.79 4.52
C LYS A 29 -4.77 4.47 3.08
N VAL A 30 -5.98 3.98 2.84
CA VAL A 30 -6.43 3.58 1.51
C VAL A 30 -7.78 4.22 1.24
N SER A 31 -7.89 4.89 0.09
CA SER A 31 -9.13 5.39 -0.48
C SER A 31 -9.41 4.69 -1.82
N PRO A 32 -10.58 4.90 -2.43
CA PRO A 32 -10.83 4.43 -3.78
C PRO A 32 -9.85 5.00 -4.82
N ASN A 33 -9.25 6.17 -4.57
CA ASN A 33 -8.40 6.87 -5.55
C ASN A 33 -6.91 6.76 -5.26
N ALA A 34 -6.49 6.45 -4.03
CA ALA A 34 -5.06 6.36 -3.69
C ALA A 34 -4.74 5.51 -2.46
N ILE A 35 -3.51 4.99 -2.44
CA ILE A 35 -2.85 4.42 -1.28
C ILE A 35 -1.88 5.46 -0.71
N TYR A 36 -2.06 5.80 0.56
CA TYR A 36 -1.24 6.78 1.28
C TYR A 36 -0.21 6.11 2.17
N LEU A 37 1.03 6.57 2.03
CA LEU A 37 2.22 6.16 2.77
C LEU A 37 2.69 7.30 3.69
N SER A 38 3.95 7.27 4.13
CA SER A 38 4.55 8.33 4.95
C SER A 38 4.93 9.55 4.11
N GLY A 39 3.95 10.42 3.82
CA GLY A 39 4.13 11.67 3.07
C GLY A 39 3.98 11.54 1.55
N GLU A 40 3.84 10.31 1.06
CA GLU A 40 3.67 9.98 -0.35
C GLU A 40 2.35 9.25 -0.59
N TYR A 41 1.88 9.19 -1.83
CA TYR A 41 0.73 8.40 -2.23
C TYR A 41 0.88 7.79 -3.63
N LEU A 42 0.20 6.66 -3.85
CA LEU A 42 0.06 6.01 -5.15
C LEU A 42 -1.40 6.10 -5.60
N PRO A 43 -1.71 6.76 -6.73
CA PRO A 43 -3.03 6.68 -7.34
C PRO A 43 -3.41 5.24 -7.69
N THR A 44 -4.62 4.82 -7.34
CA THR A 44 -5.12 3.46 -7.63
C THR A 44 -5.31 3.22 -9.12
N SER A 45 -5.52 4.29 -9.91
CA SER A 45 -5.62 4.25 -11.37
C SER A 45 -4.37 3.75 -12.08
N LEU A 46 -3.22 3.77 -11.41
CA LEU A 46 -1.95 3.30 -11.97
C LEU A 46 -1.66 1.83 -11.65
N ILE A 47 -2.44 1.22 -10.77
CA ILE A 47 -2.22 -0.16 -10.33
C ILE A 47 -2.59 -1.12 -11.46
N THR A 48 -1.63 -1.94 -11.87
CA THR A 48 -1.79 -2.92 -12.95
C THR A 48 -1.91 -4.35 -12.45
N ASP A 49 -1.32 -4.67 -11.29
CA ASP A 49 -1.41 -6.00 -10.68
C ASP A 49 -1.21 -5.88 -9.16
N VAL A 50 -1.89 -6.75 -8.41
CA VAL A 50 -1.81 -6.82 -6.96
C VAL A 50 -1.70 -8.27 -6.51
N LYS A 51 -0.64 -8.58 -5.74
CA LYS A 51 -0.39 -9.94 -5.23
C LYS A 51 -0.20 -9.93 -3.71
N LYS A 52 -0.99 -10.73 -3.01
CA LYS A 52 -0.79 -11.06 -1.59
C LYS A 52 0.10 -12.29 -1.47
N GLN A 53 1.15 -12.18 -0.68
CA GLN A 53 2.04 -13.30 -0.36
C GLN A 53 2.30 -13.36 1.14
N ALA A 54 2.02 -14.52 1.75
CA ALA A 54 2.43 -14.80 3.12
C ALA A 54 3.97 -14.84 3.22
N SER A 55 4.52 -14.19 4.24
CA SER A 55 5.95 -14.05 4.44
C SER A 55 6.27 -13.95 5.92
N THR A 56 7.55 -13.89 6.25
CA THR A 56 8.02 -13.66 7.62
C THR A 56 9.00 -12.50 7.60
N TYR A 57 8.85 -11.59 8.56
CA TYR A 57 9.77 -10.49 8.80
C TYR A 57 10.63 -10.81 10.01
N THR A 58 11.94 -10.89 9.79
CA THR A 58 12.92 -11.12 10.86
C THR A 58 13.78 -9.87 11.02
N PRO A 59 13.46 -8.97 11.96
CA PRO A 59 14.32 -7.83 12.23
C PRO A 59 15.70 -8.34 12.70
N ASN A 60 16.77 -7.81 12.11
CA ASN A 60 18.18 -8.03 12.47
C ASN A 60 18.82 -9.40 12.19
N CYS A 61 18.31 -10.20 11.24
CA CYS A 61 18.97 -11.45 10.78
C CYS A 61 19.41 -12.44 11.90
N ALA A 62 18.85 -12.32 13.10
CA ALA A 62 19.10 -13.23 14.20
C ALA A 62 18.12 -14.41 14.14
N CYS A 63 18.53 -15.56 14.66
CA CYS A 63 17.84 -16.86 14.62
C CYS A 63 16.52 -16.94 15.41
N GLY A 64 15.75 -15.85 15.48
CA GLY A 64 14.45 -15.76 16.13
C GLY A 64 13.29 -16.17 15.21
N LYS A 65 12.17 -16.56 15.83
CA LYS A 65 10.91 -16.82 15.11
C LYS A 65 10.49 -15.55 14.37
N GLY A 66 10.53 -15.58 13.04
CA GLY A 66 10.13 -14.45 12.21
C GLY A 66 8.67 -14.06 12.47
N ILE A 67 8.39 -12.77 12.48
CA ILE A 67 7.04 -12.24 12.65
C ILE A 67 6.27 -12.57 11.36
N PRO A 68 5.14 -13.31 11.41
CA PRO A 68 4.33 -13.56 10.23
C PRO A 68 3.79 -12.23 9.70
N VAL A 69 3.99 -12.00 8.41
CA VAL A 69 3.51 -10.81 7.71
C VAL A 69 2.98 -11.19 6.34
N PHE A 70 2.08 -10.38 5.81
CA PHE A 70 1.60 -10.46 4.45
C PHE A 70 2.23 -9.33 3.65
N LYS A 71 2.96 -9.70 2.59
CA LYS A 71 3.49 -8.76 1.61
C LYS A 71 2.42 -8.56 0.53
N ILE A 72 1.97 -7.33 0.38
CA ILE A 72 1.15 -6.91 -0.77
C ILE A 72 2.09 -6.26 -1.77
N ARG A 73 2.36 -6.98 -2.85
CA ARG A 73 3.09 -6.45 -4.00
C ARG A 73 2.10 -5.74 -4.91
N ILE A 74 2.38 -4.49 -5.23
CA ILE A 74 1.58 -3.65 -6.11
C ILE A 74 2.48 -3.25 -7.27
N ASP A 75 2.17 -3.74 -8.46
CA ASP A 75 2.81 -3.32 -9.70
C ASP A 75 1.99 -2.14 -10.27
N TYR A 76 2.66 -1.05 -10.64
CA TYR A 76 2.04 0.22 -11.06
C TYR A 76 2.76 0.88 -12.24
N GLY A 77 3.24 0.05 -13.17
CA GLY A 77 3.91 0.52 -14.39
C GLY A 77 5.35 1.03 -14.21
N THR A 78 5.96 0.85 -13.03
CA THR A 78 7.37 1.21 -12.80
C THR A 78 8.25 -0.03 -12.61
N ALA A 79 9.57 0.14 -12.73
CA ALA A 79 10.53 -0.96 -12.59
C ALA A 79 10.58 -1.58 -11.19
N LYS A 80 10.10 -0.87 -10.15
CA LYS A 80 10.11 -1.34 -8.77
C LYS A 80 8.69 -1.36 -8.20
N PRO A 81 8.15 -2.53 -7.85
CA PRO A 81 6.83 -2.61 -7.23
C PRO A 81 6.82 -1.93 -5.87
N LEU A 82 5.65 -1.48 -5.46
CA LEU A 82 5.40 -1.02 -4.11
C LEU A 82 5.08 -2.25 -3.27
N ILE A 83 5.84 -2.45 -2.20
CA ILE A 83 5.65 -3.59 -1.29
C ILE A 83 5.11 -3.04 0.04
N LEU A 84 3.86 -3.37 0.34
CA LEU A 84 3.26 -3.10 1.64
C LEU A 84 3.43 -4.33 2.51
N MET A 85 3.93 -4.13 3.73
CA MET A 85 3.94 -5.17 4.76
C MET A 85 2.77 -4.93 5.71
N ILE A 86 1.95 -5.95 5.89
CA ILE A 86 0.78 -5.98 6.78
C ILE A 86 0.93 -7.16 7.73
N GLU A 87 0.71 -6.96 9.02
CA GLU A 87 0.89 -8.02 10.02
C GLU A 87 -0.32 -8.95 10.10
N LYS A 88 -1.54 -8.41 9.96
CA LYS A 88 -2.78 -9.18 10.12
C LYS A 88 -3.38 -9.60 8.78
N GLU A 89 -3.72 -10.88 8.63
CA GLU A 89 -4.35 -11.40 7.42
C GLU A 89 -5.65 -10.66 7.06
N ALA A 90 -6.53 -10.44 8.04
CA ALA A 90 -7.78 -9.72 7.83
C ALA A 90 -7.55 -8.27 7.32
N ASN A 91 -6.44 -7.63 7.71
CA ASN A 91 -6.07 -6.32 7.19
C ASN A 91 -5.53 -6.40 5.76
N ALA A 92 -4.82 -7.48 5.42
CA ALA A 92 -4.33 -7.74 4.08
C ALA A 92 -5.51 -7.94 3.12
N ASP A 93 -6.48 -8.77 3.50
CA ASP A 93 -7.70 -9.00 2.73
C ASP A 93 -8.55 -7.74 2.62
N LYS A 94 -8.69 -6.99 3.72
CA LYS A 94 -9.36 -5.69 3.70
C LYS A 94 -8.68 -4.74 2.72
N LEU A 95 -7.35 -4.65 2.71
CA LEU A 95 -6.63 -3.80 1.78
C LEU A 95 -6.88 -4.22 0.34
N LEU A 96 -6.80 -5.52 0.03
CA LEU A 96 -7.11 -6.04 -1.31
C LEU A 96 -8.51 -5.64 -1.78
N GLY A 97 -9.51 -5.68 -0.89
CA GLY A 97 -10.89 -5.29 -1.22
C GLY A 97 -11.09 -3.81 -1.57
N TYR A 98 -10.12 -2.93 -1.28
CA TYR A 98 -10.14 -1.53 -1.71
C TYR A 98 -9.36 -1.27 -2.99
N LEU A 99 -8.52 -2.21 -3.43
CA LEU A 99 -7.74 -2.07 -4.65
C LEU A 99 -8.54 -2.56 -5.85
N PRO A 100 -8.30 -1.99 -7.04
CA PRO A 100 -8.92 -2.50 -8.25
C PRO A 100 -8.55 -3.99 -8.42
N ASN A 101 -9.56 -4.84 -8.59
CA ASN A 101 -9.35 -6.22 -8.99
C ASN A 101 -8.71 -6.19 -10.38
N SER A 102 -7.46 -6.63 -10.48
CA SER A 102 -6.75 -6.81 -11.75
C SER A 102 -7.25 -8.06 -12.47
#